data_AF-B7CB22-F1
#
_entry.id   AF-B7CB22-F1
#
_cell.length_a   1.000
_cell.length_b   1.000
_cell.length_c   1.000
_cell.angle_alpha   90.00
_cell.angle_beta   90.00
_cell.angle_gamma   90.00
#
_symmetry.space_group_name_H-M   'P 1'
#
loop_
_entity.id
_entity.type
_entity.pdbx_description
1 polymer ?
#
loop_
_entity_poly.entity_id
_entity_poly.type
_entity_poly.pdbx_seq_one_letter_code
_entity_poly.pdbx_strand_id
1 'polypeptide(L)' 'MRDDNKVMNIVMIILFFVFLGLIIWAQKTVSVRNLMIEIVGLTGLLTLLFLYNKKHK' A
#
# COMPACT_ATOMS: atom_id res chain seq x y z
N MET A 1 -12.56 22.32 4.43
CA MET A 1 -11.98 21.07 3.87
C MET A 1 -12.02 19.95 4.91
N ARG A 2 -13.21 19.59 5.41
CA ARG A 2 -13.37 18.54 6.46
C ARG A 2 -13.89 17.22 5.88
N ASP A 3 -14.42 17.24 4.66
CA ASP A 3 -15.02 16.08 3.99
C ASP A 3 -14.00 15.31 3.12
N ASP A 4 -13.02 15.99 2.52
CA ASP A 4 -11.95 15.39 1.70
C ASP A 4 -11.10 14.38 2.50
N ASN A 5 -10.98 14.60 3.81
CA ASN A 5 -10.16 13.78 4.70
C ASN A 5 -10.72 12.37 4.92
N LYS A 6 -12.04 12.18 4.86
CA LYS A 6 -12.69 10.88 5.05
C LYS A 6 -12.52 10.00 3.82
N VAL A 7 -12.78 10.56 2.64
CA VAL A 7 -12.58 9.86 1.35
C VAL A 7 -11.12 9.44 1.21
N MET A 8 -10.18 10.34 1.50
CA MET A 8 -8.75 10.02 1.42
C MET A 8 -8.34 8.92 2.42
N ASN A 9 -8.90 8.90 3.63
CA ASN A 9 -8.65 7.81 4.59
C ASN A 9 -9.19 6.46 4.08
N ILE A 10 -10.39 6.45 3.50
CA ILE A 10 -10.97 5.23 2.93
C ILE A 10 -10.10 4.72 1.77
N VAL A 11 -9.66 5.61 0.89
CA VAL A 11 -8.75 5.26 -0.21
C VAL A 11 -7.43 4.70 0.31
N MET A 12 -6.84 5.31 1.35
CA MET A 12 -5.62 4.77 1.98
C MET A 12 -5.84 3.36 2.56
N ILE A 13 -6.97 3.10 3.21
CA ILE A 13 -7.27 1.75 3.74
C ILE A 13 -7.41 0.73 2.61
N ILE A 14 -8.10 1.07 1.52
CA ILE A 14 -8.25 0.19 0.36
C ILE A 14 -6.88 -0.11 -0.27
N LEU A 15 -6.06 0.93 -0.50
CA LEU A 15 -4.71 0.79 -1.05
C LEU A 15 -3.81 -0.08 -0.18
N PHE A 16 -3.93 0.02 1.15
CA PHE A 16 -3.21 -0.84 2.07
C PHE A 16 -3.49 -2.33 1.80
N PHE A 17 -4.76 -2.71 1.69
CA PHE A 17 -5.14 -4.10 1.40
C PHE A 17 -4.76 -4.54 0.00
N VAL A 18 -4.79 -3.65 -1.00
CA VAL A 18 -4.32 -3.95 -2.36
C VAL A 18 -2.82 -4.28 -2.35
N PHE A 19 -1.98 -3.42 -1.76
CA PHE A 19 -0.53 -3.67 -1.70
C PHE A 19 -0.18 -4.89 -0.85
N LEU A 20 -0.88 -5.10 0.27
CA LEU A 20 -0.71 -6.30 1.09
C LEU A 20 -1.10 -7.57 0.32
N GLY A 21 -2.22 -7.53 -0.41
CA GLY A 21 -2.68 -8.65 -1.24
C GLY A 21 -1.71 -9.01 -2.35
N LEU A 22 -1.08 -8.01 -2.99
CA LEU A 22 -0.04 -8.23 -4.00
C LEU A 22 1.17 -8.97 -3.43
N ILE A 23 1.65 -8.58 -2.24
CA ILE A 23 2.78 -9.24 -1.57
C ILE A 23 2.42 -10.69 -1.24
N ILE A 24 1.27 -10.93 -0.59
CA ILE A 24 0.83 -12.28 -0.21
C ILE A 24 0.66 -13.17 -1.45
N TRP A 25 0.13 -12.62 -2.55
CA TRP A 25 -0.06 -13.37 -3.78
C TRP A 25 1.27 -13.71 -4.46
N ALA A 26 2.20 -12.76 -4.53
CA ALA A 26 3.50 -12.95 -5.16
C ALA A 26 4.37 -13.97 -4.41
N GLN A 27 4.26 -14.03 -3.09
CA GLN A 27 4.98 -14.98 -2.24
C GLN A 27 4.60 -16.46 -2.47
N LYS A 28 3.48 -16.74 -3.14
CA LYS A 28 3.07 -18.13 -3.46
C LYS A 28 4.03 -18.86 -4.38
N THR A 29 4.90 -18.15 -5.11
CA THR A 29 5.88 -18.76 -6.02
C THR A 29 7.13 -17.90 -6.10
N VAL A 30 8.30 -18.51 -5.96
CA VAL A 30 9.57 -17.80 -6.08
C VAL A 30 9.91 -17.61 -7.56
N SER A 31 9.86 -16.36 -8.03
CA SER A 31 10.30 -15.98 -9.37
C SER A 31 10.72 -14.51 -9.41
N VAL A 32 11.58 -14.13 -10.37
CA VAL A 32 12.02 -12.73 -10.55
C VAL A 32 10.81 -11.80 -10.76
N ARG A 33 9.80 -12.26 -11.51
CA ARG A 33 8.55 -11.51 -11.71
C ARG A 33 7.83 -11.26 -10.38
N ASN A 34 7.69 -12.30 -9.55
CA ASN A 34 7.00 -12.19 -8.27
C ASN A 34 7.79 -11.33 -7.28
N LEU A 35 9.12 -11.41 -7.29
CA LEU A 35 9.98 -10.51 -6.54
C LEU A 35 9.75 -9.04 -6.91
N MET A 36 9.62 -8.72 -8.21
CA MET A 36 9.29 -7.35 -8.63
C MET A 36 7.92 -6.89 -8.13
N ILE A 37 6.93 -7.79 -8.10
CA ILE A 37 5.60 -7.49 -7.57
C ILE A 37 5.66 -7.24 -6.05
N GLU A 38 6.45 -8.01 -5.31
CA GLU A 38 6.69 -7.78 -3.88
C GLU A 38 7.35 -6.41 -3.63
N ILE A 39 8.35 -6.04 -4.43
CA ILE A 39 9.01 -4.72 -4.33
C ILE A 39 8.01 -3.59 -4.59
N VAL A 40 7.14 -3.73 -5.59
CA VAL A 40 6.07 -2.76 -5.87
C VAL A 40 5.09 -2.66 -4.69
N GLY A 41 4.65 -3.80 -4.15
CA GLY A 41 3.78 -3.83 -2.98
C GLY A 41 4.41 -3.16 -1.76
N LEU A 42 5.67 -3.48 -1.47
CA LEU A 42 6.43 -2.91 -0.34
C LEU A 42 6.63 -1.40 -0.50
N THR A 43 7.02 -0.95 -1.70
CA THR A 43 7.18 0.48 -2.00
C THR A 43 5.85 1.23 -1.83
N GLY A 44 4.75 0.61 -2.26
CA GLY A 44 3.39 1.13 -2.05
C GLY A 44 3.04 1.29 -0.57
N LEU A 45 3.31 0.26 0.25
CA LEU A 45 3.06 0.30 1.70
C LEU A 45 3.92 1.37 2.41
N LEU A 46 5.21 1.47 2.09
CA LEU A 46 6.10 2.48 2.66
C LEU A 46 5.65 3.90 2.31
N THR A 47 5.23 4.11 1.06
CA THR A 47 4.69 5.40 0.61
C THR A 47 3.41 5.75 1.36
N LEU A 48 2.52 4.77 1.55
CA LEU A 48 1.28 4.96 2.32
C LEU A 48 1.57 5.35 3.78
N LEU A 49 2.50 4.64 4.42
CA LEU A 49 2.94 4.93 5.78
C LEU A 49 3.56 6.33 5.89
N PHE A 50 4.38 6.72 4.92
CA PHE A 50 4.95 8.06 4.85
C PHE A 50 3.88 9.14 4.75
N LEU A 51 2.90 8.97 3.85
CA LEU A 51 1.81 9.93 3.66
C LEU A 51 0.92 10.03 4.90
N TYR A 52 0.62 8.89 5.53
CA TYR A 52 -0.12 8.86 6.79
C TYR A 52 0.64 9.61 7.89
N ASN A 53 1.92 9.29 8.10
CA ASN A 53 2.74 9.94 9.11
C ASN A 53 2.87 11.45 8.87
N LYS A 54 3.00 11.89 7.61
CA LYS A 54 3.05 13.31 7.26
C LYS A 54 1.73 14.04 7.55
N LYS A 55 0.58 13.35 7.43
CA LYS A 55 -0.75 13.93 7.71
C LYS A 55 -1.05 14.05 9.21
N HIS A 56 -0.44 13.18 10.02
CA HIS A 56 -0.74 13.04 11.45
C HIS A 56 0.35 13.58 12.39
N LYS A 57 1.43 14.15 11.84
CA LYS A 57 2.51 14.82 12.57
C LYS A 57 2.34 16.33 12.51
#